data_AF-A0AAT9HLD9-F1
#
_entry.id   AF-A0AAT9HLD9-F1
#
_cell.length_a   1.000
_cell.length_b   1.000
_cell.length_c   1.000
_cell.angle_alpha   90.00
_cell.angle_beta   90.00
_cell.angle_gamma   90.00
#
_symmetry.space_group_name_H-M   'P 1'
#
loop_
_entity.id
_entity.type
_entity.pdbx_description
1 polymer ?
#
loop_
_entity_poly.entity_id
_entity_poly.type
_entity_poly.pdbx_seq_one_letter_code
_entity_poly.pdbx_strand_id
1 'polypeptide(L)'
;MGARRVRHRSGQVARPPRPRTARSHLRVVRGAAADRLRPARRRSHPPGLHIDAPGPSLPLRYVPYNGPGVVPSWVLEPPSRPRVCVTWGTFTSTATDQPDMFLVPTVLDALAELDVEPVVAVTGAERELLGEVGDRARIVQDLPIHTVLPSCSAVIHHGGATTVLSAARFGVPQLTMPHLFEQRLNSDLLEAVGACAADRGARRRRRRPRGGDGPAAAGRTVRGGLARAA
;
A
#
# COMPACT_ATOMS: atom_id res chain seq x y z
N MET A 1 -28.60 -48.29 -65.57
CA MET A 1 -29.93 -47.65 -65.52
C MET A 1 -29.76 -46.28 -64.89
N GLY A 2 -30.16 -45.21 -65.58
CA GLY A 2 -29.65 -43.86 -65.36
C GLY A 2 -30.08 -43.18 -64.07
N ALA A 3 -29.18 -42.38 -63.50
CA ALA A 3 -29.50 -41.38 -62.49
C ALA A 3 -29.10 -40.00 -62.99
N ARG A 4 -30.11 -39.14 -63.08
CA ARG A 4 -30.13 -37.78 -63.63
C ARG A 4 -29.16 -36.85 -62.89
N ARG A 5 -28.48 -35.99 -63.65
CA ARG A 5 -27.89 -34.75 -63.13
C ARG A 5 -29.00 -33.86 -62.59
N VAL A 6 -28.93 -33.51 -61.31
CA VAL A 6 -29.72 -32.43 -60.71
C VAL A 6 -28.75 -31.27 -60.44
N ARG A 7 -28.90 -30.17 -61.19
CA ARG A 7 -28.31 -28.88 -60.82
C ARG A 7 -29.28 -28.19 -59.87
N HIS A 8 -28.84 -27.82 -58.67
CA HIS A 8 -29.56 -26.87 -57.84
C HIS A 8 -28.71 -25.62 -57.54
N ARG A 9 -29.42 -24.50 -57.62
CA ARG A 9 -29.02 -23.09 -57.53
C ARG A 9 -28.11 -22.77 -56.34
N SER A 10 -27.22 -21.82 -56.59
CA SER A 10 -26.48 -21.02 -55.62
C SER A 10 -27.36 -20.53 -54.46
N GLY A 11 -27.11 -21.08 -53.27
CA GLY A 11 -27.62 -20.54 -52.00
C GLY A 11 -26.74 -19.37 -51.53
N GLN A 12 -27.36 -18.22 -51.27
CA GLN A 12 -26.74 -17.04 -50.70
C GLN A 12 -26.15 -17.35 -49.32
N VAL A 13 -24.88 -16.99 -49.12
CA VAL A 13 -24.25 -16.94 -47.80
C VAL A 13 -24.88 -15.79 -47.01
N ALA A 14 -25.58 -16.09 -45.92
CA ALA A 14 -26.08 -15.08 -44.99
C ALA A 14 -24.90 -14.29 -44.41
N ARG A 15 -24.88 -12.96 -44.62
CA ARG A 15 -23.90 -12.07 -44.00
C ARG A 15 -24.13 -12.01 -42.48
N PRO A 16 -23.07 -12.09 -41.63
CA PRO A 16 -23.23 -11.89 -40.20
C PRO A 16 -23.74 -10.47 -39.90
N PRO A 17 -24.55 -10.29 -38.84
CA PRO A 17 -25.06 -8.97 -38.47
C PRO A 17 -23.89 -8.02 -38.19
N ARG A 18 -23.96 -6.80 -38.73
CA ARG A 18 -22.95 -5.75 -38.48
C ARG A 18 -22.84 -5.49 -36.97
N PRO A 19 -21.62 -5.35 -36.41
CA PRO A 19 -21.46 -5.08 -34.99
C PRO A 19 -22.18 -3.79 -34.62
N ARG A 20 -22.96 -3.83 -33.54
CA ARG A 20 -23.63 -2.66 -32.97
C ARG A 20 -22.57 -1.62 -32.63
N THR A 21 -22.78 -0.38 -33.07
CA THR A 21 -21.81 0.70 -32.86
C THR A 21 -21.69 1.03 -31.36
N ALA A 22 -20.48 1.42 -30.92
CA ALA A 22 -20.16 1.81 -29.54
C ALA A 22 -21.17 2.80 -28.91
N ARG A 23 -21.85 3.62 -29.74
CA ARG A 23 -22.92 4.54 -29.33
C ARG A 23 -24.12 3.85 -28.68
N SER A 24 -24.44 2.61 -29.07
CA SER A 24 -25.56 1.86 -28.49
C SER A 24 -25.27 1.34 -27.07
N HIS A 25 -24.02 0.98 -26.77
CA HIS A 25 -23.58 0.61 -25.43
C HIS A 25 -23.58 1.80 -24.46
N LEU A 26 -23.23 2.99 -24.94
CA LEU A 26 -23.20 4.22 -24.14
C LEU A 26 -24.60 4.69 -23.65
N ARG A 27 -25.68 4.35 -24.35
CA ARG A 27 -27.05 4.68 -23.92
C ARG A 27 -27.52 3.85 -22.72
N VAL A 28 -27.13 2.57 -22.66
CA VAL A 28 -27.47 1.68 -21.54
C VAL A 28 -26.76 2.14 -20.26
N VAL A 29 -25.51 2.61 -20.36
CA VAL A 29 -24.75 3.17 -19.24
C VAL A 29 -25.37 4.48 -18.73
N ARG A 30 -25.87 5.35 -19.61
CA ARG A 30 -26.53 6.61 -19.21
C ARG A 30 -27.86 6.41 -18.48
N GLY A 31 -28.66 5.43 -18.90
CA GLY A 31 -29.99 5.18 -18.30
C GLY A 31 -29.92 4.60 -16.88
N ALA A 32 -28.91 3.78 -16.58
CA ALA A 32 -28.75 3.17 -15.25
C ALA A 32 -27.96 4.05 -14.26
N ALA A 33 -27.15 4.99 -14.74
CA ALA A 33 -26.27 5.82 -13.91
C ALA A 33 -26.94 7.08 -13.35
N ALA A 34 -27.99 7.60 -14.00
CA ALA A 34 -28.51 8.94 -13.70
C ALA A 34 -29.24 9.04 -12.34
N ASP A 35 -29.83 7.95 -11.83
CA ASP A 35 -30.68 8.01 -10.62
C ASP A 35 -30.05 7.37 -9.37
N ARG A 36 -28.93 6.64 -9.50
CA ARG A 36 -28.29 5.87 -8.41
C ARG A 36 -26.92 6.38 -7.96
N LEU A 37 -26.41 7.43 -8.61
CA LEU A 37 -25.09 8.00 -8.34
C LEU A 37 -25.22 9.50 -8.07
N ARG A 38 -25.82 9.87 -6.93
CA ARG A 38 -25.47 11.17 -6.34
C ARG A 38 -23.94 11.19 -6.19
N PRO A 39 -23.24 12.31 -6.45
CA PRO A 39 -21.79 12.40 -6.34
C PRO A 39 -21.36 12.41 -4.86
N ALA A 40 -21.62 11.31 -4.16
CA ALA A 40 -21.17 11.06 -2.81
C ALA A 40 -19.84 10.33 -2.87
N ARG A 41 -18.86 10.79 -2.09
CA ARG A 41 -17.57 10.09 -1.96
C ARG A 41 -17.82 8.74 -1.31
N ARG A 42 -17.25 7.68 -1.89
CA ARG A 42 -17.29 6.34 -1.31
C ARG A 42 -16.17 6.22 -0.27
N ARG A 43 -16.52 6.01 0.99
CA ARG A 43 -15.57 5.86 2.10
C ARG A 43 -15.48 4.40 2.50
N SER A 44 -14.48 3.69 1.96
CA SER A 44 -14.22 2.27 2.29
C SER A 44 -13.41 2.06 3.57
N HIS A 45 -12.71 3.09 4.03
CA HIS A 45 -11.93 3.07 5.27
C HIS A 45 -12.88 3.00 6.47
N PRO A 46 -12.49 2.36 7.60
CA PRO A 46 -13.24 2.47 8.84
C PRO A 46 -13.27 3.94 9.33
N PRO A 47 -14.28 4.36 10.11
CA PRO A 47 -14.47 5.77 10.49
C PRO A 47 -13.24 6.46 11.08
N GLY A 48 -12.46 5.76 11.91
CA GLY A 48 -11.23 6.29 12.51
C GLY A 48 -10.08 6.53 11.52
N LEU A 49 -10.18 6.02 10.28
CA LEU A 49 -9.22 6.24 9.20
C LEU A 49 -9.79 7.18 8.12
N HIS A 50 -10.85 7.93 8.42
CA HIS A 50 -11.42 8.90 7.48
C HIS A 50 -10.61 10.19 7.47
N ILE A 51 -10.32 10.68 6.27
CA ILE A 51 -9.84 12.05 6.07
C ILE A 51 -11.06 12.94 5.92
N ASP A 52 -11.13 14.01 6.71
CA ASP A 52 -12.20 15.00 6.60
C ASP A 52 -12.16 15.69 5.24
N ALA A 53 -13.30 15.68 4.57
CA ALA A 53 -13.47 16.29 3.26
C ALA A 53 -14.92 16.77 3.12
N PRO A 54 -15.15 17.99 2.59
CA PRO A 54 -16.49 18.55 2.49
C PRO A 54 -17.39 17.75 1.55
N GLY A 55 -18.71 17.86 1.72
CA GLY A 55 -19.70 17.23 0.84
C GLY A 55 -20.13 15.82 1.25
N PRO A 56 -21.14 15.25 0.56
CA PRO A 56 -21.75 13.99 0.96
C PRO A 56 -20.79 12.80 0.79
N SER A 57 -20.86 11.85 1.71
CA SER A 57 -20.15 10.57 1.61
C SER A 57 -21.01 9.38 1.96
N LEU A 58 -20.79 8.28 1.25
CA LEU A 58 -21.41 6.98 1.47
C LEU A 58 -20.39 6.05 2.14
N PRO A 59 -20.61 5.59 3.38
CA PRO A 59 -19.77 4.59 3.99
C PRO A 59 -19.92 3.26 3.25
N LEU A 60 -18.78 2.63 2.94
CA LEU A 60 -18.71 1.30 2.36
C LEU A 60 -17.81 0.43 3.22
N ARG A 61 -18.03 -0.88 3.16
CA ARG A 61 -17.14 -1.84 3.80
C ARG A 61 -16.01 -2.20 2.83
N TYR A 62 -14.76 -2.07 3.29
CA TYR A 62 -13.62 -2.66 2.59
C TYR A 62 -13.73 -4.19 2.60
N VAL A 63 -13.63 -4.78 1.40
CA VAL A 63 -13.48 -6.22 1.21
C VAL A 63 -12.08 -6.45 0.61
N PRO A 64 -11.18 -7.14 1.32
CA PRO A 64 -9.85 -7.42 0.84
C PRO A 64 -9.87 -8.13 -0.50
N TYR A 65 -9.17 -7.56 -1.47
CA TYR A 65 -8.84 -8.22 -2.74
C TYR A 65 -7.42 -7.80 -3.11
N ASN A 66 -6.50 -8.76 -3.07
CA ASN A 66 -5.07 -8.54 -3.27
C ASN A 66 -4.56 -9.25 -4.54
N GLY A 67 -5.46 -9.51 -5.48
CA GLY A 67 -5.20 -10.35 -6.65
C GLY A 67 -5.73 -11.78 -6.49
N PRO A 68 -5.65 -12.58 -7.57
CA PRO A 68 -5.99 -13.99 -7.55
C PRO A 68 -4.95 -14.77 -6.74
N GLY A 69 -5.33 -15.93 -6.21
CA GLY A 69 -4.38 -16.86 -5.60
C GLY A 69 -5.05 -18.02 -4.91
N VAL A 70 -4.21 -18.98 -4.52
CA VAL A 70 -4.62 -20.18 -3.77
C VAL A 70 -4.15 -20.01 -2.34
N VAL A 71 -5.01 -20.34 -1.38
CA VAL A 71 -4.62 -20.41 0.04
C VAL A 71 -3.69 -21.60 0.22
N PRO A 72 -2.43 -21.41 0.64
CA PRO A 72 -1.52 -22.53 0.89
C PRO A 72 -2.00 -23.37 2.07
N SER A 73 -1.80 -24.69 2.01
CA SER A 73 -2.26 -25.61 3.06
C SER A 73 -1.66 -25.29 4.44
N TRP A 74 -0.38 -24.92 4.50
CA TRP A 74 0.31 -24.58 5.73
C TRP A 74 -0.31 -23.39 6.49
N VAL A 75 -1.05 -22.50 5.80
CA VAL A 75 -1.76 -21.39 6.46
C VAL A 75 -2.86 -21.91 7.37
N LEU A 76 -3.49 -23.03 6.98
CA LEU A 76 -4.59 -23.66 7.70
C LEU A 76 -4.09 -24.45 8.93
N GLU A 77 -2.81 -24.80 8.95
CA GLU A 77 -2.16 -25.47 10.07
C GLU A 77 -1.89 -24.46 11.20
N PRO A 78 -2.17 -24.82 12.47
CA PRO A 78 -1.79 -24.00 13.60
C PRO A 78 -0.28 -23.75 13.61
N PRO A 79 0.17 -22.48 13.66
CA PRO A 79 1.60 -22.19 13.68
C PRO A 79 2.25 -22.67 14.98
N SER A 80 3.46 -23.22 14.87
CA SER A 80 4.29 -23.57 16.04
C SER A 80 4.94 -22.33 16.70
N ARG A 81 5.06 -21.23 15.96
CA ARG A 81 5.64 -19.94 16.38
C ARG A 81 4.79 -18.78 15.81
N PRO A 82 4.65 -17.63 16.48
CA PRO A 82 3.89 -16.49 15.96
C PRO A 82 4.32 -16.13 14.53
N ARG A 83 3.36 -16.11 13.59
CA ARG A 83 3.64 -15.73 12.20
C ARG A 83 3.67 -14.22 12.06
N VAL A 84 4.75 -13.69 11.48
CA VAL A 84 4.88 -12.27 11.16
C VAL A 84 4.89 -12.12 9.64
N CYS A 85 3.84 -11.53 9.07
CA CYS A 85 3.81 -11.24 7.65
C CYS A 85 4.69 -10.03 7.35
N VAL A 86 5.57 -10.13 6.36
CA VAL A 86 6.41 -9.01 5.89
C VAL A 86 6.10 -8.78 4.43
N THR A 87 5.73 -7.55 4.05
CA THR A 87 5.39 -7.24 2.64
C THR A 87 5.66 -5.79 2.28
N TRP A 88 6.24 -5.58 1.10
CA TRP A 88 6.43 -4.25 0.51
C TRP A 88 5.47 -3.96 -0.66
N GLY A 89 4.52 -4.86 -0.93
CA GLY A 89 3.53 -4.71 -2.00
C GLY A 89 4.16 -4.53 -3.38
N THR A 90 3.46 -3.88 -4.31
CA THR A 90 4.03 -3.52 -5.63
C THR A 90 4.77 -2.18 -5.60
N PHE A 91 5.12 -1.69 -4.40
CA PHE A 91 5.68 -0.35 -4.23
C PHE A 91 7.07 -0.26 -4.87
N THR A 92 7.91 -1.25 -4.62
CA THR A 92 9.28 -1.34 -5.14
C THR A 92 9.32 -1.45 -6.67
N SER A 93 8.40 -2.20 -7.27
CA SER A 93 8.32 -2.38 -8.73
C SER A 93 7.77 -1.15 -9.46
N THR A 94 7.08 -0.24 -8.76
CA THR A 94 6.53 1.01 -9.33
C THR A 94 7.36 2.24 -8.98
N ALA A 95 8.10 2.21 -7.87
CA ALA A 95 9.12 3.19 -7.52
C ALA A 95 10.43 2.84 -8.23
N THR A 96 10.45 3.05 -9.54
CA THR A 96 11.62 2.87 -10.41
C THR A 96 12.85 3.57 -9.81
N ASP A 97 13.96 2.83 -9.68
CA ASP A 97 15.32 3.28 -9.35
C ASP A 97 15.67 3.60 -7.89
N GLN A 98 14.92 3.14 -6.88
CA GLN A 98 15.32 3.31 -5.46
C GLN A 98 15.30 2.00 -4.65
N PRO A 99 16.30 1.11 -4.85
CA PRO A 99 16.42 -0.17 -4.13
C PRO A 99 16.47 0.01 -2.61
N ASP A 100 17.03 1.12 -2.14
CA ASP A 100 17.19 1.46 -0.72
C ASP A 100 15.85 1.62 0.03
N MET A 101 14.72 1.67 -0.70
CA MET A 101 13.38 1.73 -0.12
C MET A 101 12.81 0.34 0.19
N PHE A 102 13.46 -0.75 -0.25
CA PHE A 102 13.07 -2.12 0.05
C PHE A 102 13.73 -2.60 1.34
N LEU A 103 13.05 -2.39 2.48
CA LEU A 103 13.60 -2.68 3.80
C LEU A 103 13.38 -4.13 4.28
N VAL A 104 12.88 -5.01 3.41
CA VAL A 104 12.58 -6.40 3.80
C VAL A 104 13.82 -7.14 4.32
N PRO A 105 15.03 -7.03 3.72
CA PRO A 105 16.23 -7.65 4.28
C PRO A 105 16.54 -7.16 5.70
N THR A 106 16.48 -5.84 5.94
CA THR A 106 16.69 -5.26 7.28
C THR A 106 15.67 -5.75 8.30
N VAL A 107 14.41 -5.89 7.89
CA VAL A 107 13.35 -6.45 8.76
C VAL A 107 13.65 -7.91 9.08
N LEU A 108 14.08 -8.72 8.10
CA LEU A 108 14.43 -10.12 8.33
C LEU A 108 15.60 -10.27 9.31
N ASP A 109 16.62 -9.41 9.20
CA ASP A 109 17.75 -9.40 10.14
C ASP A 109 17.27 -9.10 11.57
N ALA A 110 16.36 -8.13 11.74
CA ALA A 110 15.79 -7.81 13.05
C ALA A 110 14.89 -8.94 13.60
N LEU A 111 14.13 -9.63 12.73
CA LEU A 111 13.27 -10.75 13.13
C LEU A 111 14.08 -12.01 13.48
N ALA A 112 15.32 -12.13 13.00
CA ALA A 112 16.17 -13.29 13.29
C ALA A 112 16.50 -13.44 14.79
N GLU A 113 16.40 -12.35 15.56
CA GLU A 113 16.59 -12.34 17.01
C GLU A 113 15.32 -12.73 17.80
N LEU A 114 14.19 -12.94 17.12
CA LEU A 114 12.89 -13.19 17.73
C LEU A 114 12.40 -14.62 17.48
N ASP A 115 11.61 -15.15 18.42
CA ASP A 115 10.98 -16.46 18.28
C ASP A 115 9.70 -16.39 17.41
N VAL A 116 9.85 -16.08 16.12
CA VAL A 116 8.74 -15.91 15.17
C VAL A 116 8.96 -16.67 13.86
N GLU A 117 7.89 -16.97 13.12
CA GLU A 117 7.95 -17.46 11.73
C GLU A 117 7.72 -16.27 10.77
N PRO A 118 8.76 -15.72 10.12
CA PRO A 118 8.56 -14.68 9.12
C PRO A 118 7.95 -15.28 7.84
N VAL A 119 6.84 -14.69 7.39
CA VAL A 119 6.20 -15.00 6.10
C VAL A 119 6.36 -13.79 5.19
N VAL A 120 7.29 -13.87 4.25
CA VAL A 120 7.60 -12.75 3.36
C VAL A 120 6.80 -12.87 2.08
N ALA A 121 5.81 -11.98 1.93
CA ALA A 121 4.99 -11.88 0.73
C ALA A 121 5.56 -10.82 -0.21
N VAL A 122 6.15 -11.29 -1.31
CA VAL A 122 6.83 -10.49 -2.33
C VAL A 122 6.28 -10.73 -3.72
N THR A 123 6.48 -9.77 -4.60
CA THR A 123 6.33 -9.96 -6.05
C THR A 123 7.51 -10.76 -6.62
N GLY A 124 7.34 -11.27 -7.85
CA GLY A 124 8.45 -11.89 -8.59
C GLY A 124 9.72 -11.02 -8.66
N ALA A 125 9.56 -9.72 -8.98
CA ALA A 125 10.69 -8.78 -9.06
C ALA A 125 11.39 -8.54 -7.70
N GLU A 126 10.61 -8.46 -6.62
CA GLU A 126 11.17 -8.30 -5.27
C GLU A 126 11.90 -9.55 -4.77
N ARG A 127 11.53 -10.74 -5.25
CA ARG A 127 12.25 -11.97 -4.90
C ARG A 127 13.71 -11.90 -5.31
N GLU A 128 13.99 -11.31 -6.48
CA GLU A 128 15.36 -11.16 -6.98
C GLU A 128 16.19 -10.23 -6.09
N LEU A 129 15.55 -9.24 -5.45
CA LEU A 129 16.19 -8.31 -4.52
C LEU A 129 16.49 -8.90 -3.14
N LEU A 130 15.79 -9.98 -2.75
CA LEU A 130 15.98 -10.60 -1.43
C LEU A 130 17.26 -11.42 -1.30
N GLY A 131 17.83 -11.88 -2.42
CA GLY A 131 18.95 -12.82 -2.41
C GLY A 131 18.62 -14.14 -1.69
N GLU A 132 19.65 -14.73 -1.07
CA GLU A 132 19.52 -15.99 -0.32
C GLU A 132 18.97 -15.76 1.08
N VAL A 133 17.73 -16.20 1.31
CA VAL A 133 17.05 -16.09 2.62
C VAL A 133 17.20 -17.38 3.45
N GLY A 134 17.40 -18.53 2.80
CA GLY A 134 17.47 -19.83 3.47
C GLY A 134 16.25 -20.13 4.34
N ASP A 135 16.47 -20.81 5.46
CA ASP A 135 15.41 -21.20 6.40
C ASP A 135 14.96 -20.06 7.35
N ARG A 136 15.49 -18.84 7.16
CA ARG A 136 15.17 -17.69 8.02
C ARG A 136 13.72 -17.23 7.86
N ALA A 137 13.11 -17.50 6.71
CA ALA A 137 11.75 -17.07 6.44
C ALA A 137 11.08 -17.95 5.38
N ARG A 138 9.76 -18.03 5.48
CA ARG A 138 8.93 -18.58 4.41
C ARG A 138 8.68 -17.50 3.37
N ILE A 139 9.24 -17.67 2.17
CA ILE A 139 8.99 -16.75 1.06
C ILE A 139 7.78 -17.23 0.27
N VAL A 140 6.81 -16.34 0.08
CA VAL A 140 5.66 -16.56 -0.79
C VAL A 140 5.65 -15.50 -1.89
N GLN A 141 5.64 -15.96 -3.14
CA GLN A 141 5.66 -15.09 -4.31
C GLN A 141 4.25 -14.93 -4.87
N ASP A 142 3.88 -13.69 -5.19
CA ASP A 142 2.62 -13.31 -5.85
C ASP A 142 1.37 -13.87 -5.14
N LEU A 143 1.49 -14.11 -3.83
CA LEU A 143 0.41 -14.60 -2.99
C LEU A 143 -0.44 -13.44 -2.48
N PRO A 144 -1.78 -13.51 -2.61
CA PRO A 144 -2.64 -12.47 -2.09
C PRO A 144 -2.59 -12.44 -0.56
N ILE A 145 -2.09 -11.33 0.00
CA ILE A 145 -1.83 -11.20 1.44
C ILE A 145 -3.06 -11.46 2.33
N HIS A 146 -4.29 -11.21 1.85
CA HIS A 146 -5.50 -11.53 2.62
C HIS A 146 -5.67 -13.01 2.95
N THR A 147 -4.96 -13.90 2.25
CA THR A 147 -4.98 -15.34 2.53
C THR A 147 -4.10 -15.72 3.71
N VAL A 148 -2.98 -15.02 3.95
CA VAL A 148 -2.06 -15.30 5.06
C VAL A 148 -2.36 -14.50 6.32
N LEU A 149 -2.83 -13.25 6.17
CA LEU A 149 -3.09 -12.32 7.28
C LEU A 149 -3.94 -12.90 8.41
N PRO A 150 -5.02 -13.68 8.17
CA PRO A 150 -5.82 -14.26 9.26
C PRO A 150 -5.03 -15.21 10.18
N SER A 151 -3.89 -15.75 9.72
CA SER A 151 -3.03 -16.63 10.50
C SER A 151 -1.83 -15.93 11.14
N CYS A 152 -1.68 -14.62 10.91
CA CYS A 152 -0.54 -13.84 11.38
C CYS A 152 -0.83 -13.13 12.70
N SER A 153 0.19 -13.09 13.56
CA SER A 153 0.17 -12.34 14.83
C SER A 153 0.50 -10.86 14.64
N ALA A 154 1.20 -10.52 13.55
CA ALA A 154 1.50 -9.14 13.15
C ALA A 154 1.80 -9.05 11.64
N VAL A 155 1.79 -7.83 11.10
CA VAL A 155 2.25 -7.52 9.75
C VAL A 155 3.20 -6.30 9.75
N ILE A 156 4.29 -6.40 9.00
CA ILE A 156 5.28 -5.34 8.77
C ILE A 156 5.20 -4.92 7.30
N HIS A 157 4.98 -3.63 7.04
CA HIS A 157 4.82 -3.12 5.67
C HIS A 157 5.09 -1.62 5.52
N HIS A 158 5.21 -1.13 4.29
CA HIS A 158 5.49 0.28 3.98
C HIS A 158 4.31 1.26 4.18
N GLY A 159 3.16 0.83 4.73
CA GLY A 159 1.99 1.72 4.90
C GLY A 159 1.07 1.90 3.68
N GLY A 160 1.18 1.06 2.65
CA GLY A 160 0.26 1.10 1.50
C GLY A 160 -1.20 0.84 1.88
N ALA A 161 -2.14 1.58 1.28
CA ALA A 161 -3.55 1.61 1.66
C ALA A 161 -4.24 0.22 1.62
N THR A 162 -3.93 -0.59 0.61
CA THR A 162 -4.52 -1.93 0.49
C THR A 162 -4.06 -2.85 1.63
N THR A 163 -2.77 -2.86 1.96
CA THR A 163 -2.24 -3.66 3.07
C THR A 163 -2.80 -3.19 4.40
N VAL A 164 -2.82 -1.86 4.61
CA VAL A 164 -3.43 -1.21 5.78
C VAL A 164 -4.86 -1.71 6.02
N LEU A 165 -5.70 -1.65 4.98
CA LEU A 165 -7.11 -1.98 5.11
C LEU A 165 -7.34 -3.49 5.20
N SER A 166 -6.52 -4.30 4.52
CA SER A 166 -6.56 -5.76 4.66
C SER A 166 -6.22 -6.18 6.10
N ALA A 167 -5.12 -5.67 6.66
CA ALA A 167 -4.71 -5.98 8.03
C ALA A 167 -5.72 -5.50 9.06
N ALA A 168 -6.21 -4.26 8.92
CA ALA A 168 -7.26 -3.71 9.78
C ALA A 168 -8.57 -4.54 9.70
N ARG A 169 -8.93 -5.04 8.51
CA ARG A 169 -10.12 -5.90 8.33
C ARG A 169 -10.02 -7.21 9.11
N PHE A 170 -8.82 -7.78 9.23
CA PHE A 170 -8.56 -9.02 9.96
C PHE A 170 -8.14 -8.79 11.41
N GLY A 171 -8.01 -7.53 11.86
CA GLY A 171 -7.58 -7.20 13.22
C GLY A 171 -6.12 -7.55 13.51
N VAL A 172 -5.28 -7.60 12.48
CA VAL A 172 -3.85 -7.94 12.62
C VAL A 172 -3.07 -6.69 13.04
N PRO A 173 -2.32 -6.72 14.15
CA PRO A 173 -1.42 -5.63 14.55
C PRO A 173 -0.43 -5.26 13.46
N GLN A 174 -0.18 -3.96 13.28
CA GLN A 174 0.62 -3.43 12.16
C GLN A 174 1.87 -2.70 12.65
N LEU A 175 3.00 -2.94 12.00
CA LEU A 175 4.19 -2.10 12.04
C LEU A 175 4.39 -1.49 10.65
N THR A 176 4.30 -0.16 10.57
CA THR A 176 4.47 0.56 9.31
C THR A 176 5.84 1.19 9.21
N MET A 177 6.45 1.11 8.04
CA MET A 177 7.72 1.77 7.70
C MET A 177 7.52 2.69 6.49
N PRO A 178 6.83 3.83 6.64
CA PRO A 178 6.39 4.63 5.51
C PRO A 178 7.49 5.51 4.92
N HIS A 179 7.55 5.56 3.60
CA HIS A 179 8.48 6.39 2.84
C HIS A 179 7.81 7.58 2.17
N LEU A 180 6.65 7.36 1.56
CA LEU A 180 5.91 8.39 0.83
C LEU A 180 4.88 9.13 1.70
N PHE A 181 4.35 10.22 1.16
CA PHE A 181 3.39 11.08 1.86
C PHE A 181 2.12 10.32 2.23
N GLU A 182 1.51 9.59 1.29
CA GLU A 182 0.29 8.83 1.50
C GLU A 182 0.50 7.66 2.49
N GLN A 183 1.68 7.05 2.46
CA GLN A 183 2.07 6.00 3.40
C GLN A 183 2.16 6.56 4.82
N ARG A 184 2.77 7.74 4.99
CA ARG A 184 2.84 8.43 6.29
C ARG A 184 1.45 8.83 6.77
N LEU A 185 0.63 9.40 5.88
CA LEU A 185 -0.75 9.76 6.22
C LEU A 185 -1.55 8.55 6.71
N ASN A 186 -1.47 7.42 6.01
CA ASN A 186 -2.11 6.19 6.47
C ASN A 186 -1.57 5.78 7.84
N SER A 187 -0.24 5.74 7.99
CA SER A 187 0.41 5.34 9.25
C SER A 187 -0.01 6.22 10.43
N ASP A 188 -0.07 7.54 10.23
CA ASP A 188 -0.51 8.52 11.21
C ASP A 188 -1.98 8.27 11.62
N LEU A 189 -2.85 7.98 10.65
CA LEU A 189 -4.26 7.65 10.92
C LEU A 189 -4.40 6.34 11.71
N LEU A 190 -3.61 5.30 11.41
CA LEU A 190 -3.64 4.05 12.19
C LEU A 190 -3.10 4.23 13.60
N GLU A 191 -1.99 4.95 13.77
CA GLU A 191 -1.43 5.23 15.09
C GLU A 191 -2.42 6.03 15.95
N ALA A 192 -3.11 7.00 15.36
CA ALA A 192 -4.12 7.80 16.06
C ALA A 192 -5.27 6.96 16.65
N VAL A 193 -5.55 5.80 16.06
CA VAL A 193 -6.57 4.86 16.56
C VAL A 193 -5.98 3.65 17.31
N GLY A 194 -4.67 3.65 17.56
CA GLY A 194 -3.97 2.59 18.30
C GLY A 194 -3.86 1.25 17.54
N ALA A 195 -4.03 1.26 16.21
CA ALA A 195 -4.01 0.05 15.39
C ALA A 195 -2.63 -0.28 14.78
N CYS A 196 -1.62 0.53 15.05
CA CYS A 196 -0.29 0.43 14.44
C CYS A 196 0.78 1.10 15.30
N ALA A 197 2.04 0.68 15.11
CA ALA A 197 3.23 1.48 15.40
C ALA A 197 3.92 1.87 14.07
N ALA A 198 4.41 3.11 13.96
CA ALA A 198 5.02 3.60 12.72
C ALA A 198 6.49 4.01 12.92
N ASP A 199 7.40 3.23 12.33
CA ASP A 199 8.80 3.58 12.21
C ASP A 199 9.01 4.49 11.00
N ARG A 200 9.19 5.78 11.27
CA ARG A 200 9.39 6.81 10.24
C ARG A 200 10.88 6.99 9.90
N GLY A 201 11.73 6.07 10.34
CA GLY A 201 13.17 6.23 10.46
C GLY A 201 13.52 7.25 11.54
N ALA A 202 14.79 7.30 11.94
CA ALA A 202 15.29 8.45 12.69
C ALA A 202 14.99 9.69 11.83
N ARG A 203 14.04 10.54 12.28
CA ARG A 203 13.93 11.90 11.75
C ARG A 203 15.37 12.40 11.72
N ARG A 204 15.93 12.69 10.54
CA ARG A 204 17.00 13.68 10.48
C ARG A 204 16.34 14.93 11.04
N ARG A 205 16.41 15.11 12.36
CA ARG A 205 16.09 16.36 13.03
C ARG A 205 16.91 17.34 12.23
N ARG A 206 16.27 18.15 11.38
CA ARG A 206 16.93 19.34 10.86
C ARG A 206 17.36 20.04 12.14
N ARG A 207 18.66 19.97 12.45
CA ARG A 207 19.26 20.79 13.49
C ARG A 207 18.83 22.20 13.09
N ARG A 208 17.94 22.83 13.88
CA ARG A 208 17.93 24.29 13.91
C ARG A 208 19.40 24.66 14.10
N PRO A 209 19.99 25.53 13.27
CA PRO A 209 21.29 26.08 13.57
C PRO A 209 21.21 26.57 15.01
N ARG A 210 22.00 25.98 15.91
CA ARG A 210 22.23 26.61 17.21
C ARG A 210 22.81 27.97 16.87
N GLY A 211 22.14 29.02 17.33
CA GLY A 211 22.62 30.38 17.18
C GLY A 211 24.08 30.42 17.58
N GLY A 212 24.93 30.81 16.63
CA GLY A 212 26.32 31.17 16.90
C GLY A 212 26.32 32.61 17.39
N ASP A 213 26.46 32.71 18.71
CA ASP A 213 27.11 33.77 19.47
C ASP A 213 27.52 35.04 18.70
N GLY A 214 26.92 36.15 19.13
CA GLY A 214 27.46 37.48 18.85
C GLY A 214 28.88 37.63 19.41
N PRO A 215 29.69 38.52 18.81
CA PRO A 215 31.09 38.64 19.21
C PRO A 215 31.21 39.25 20.61
N ALA A 216 31.83 38.49 21.53
CA ALA A 216 32.28 38.98 22.82
C ALA A 216 33.51 39.89 22.64
N ALA A 217 33.49 40.98 23.40
CA ALA A 217 34.43 42.09 23.35
C ALA A 217 35.90 41.71 23.62
N ALA A 218 36.81 42.38 22.91
CA ALA A 218 38.20 42.59 23.33
C ALA A 218 38.45 44.10 23.40
N GLY A 219 38.83 44.59 24.58
CA GLY A 219 38.92 46.02 24.89
C GLY A 219 40.20 46.71 24.40
N ARG A 220 40.16 48.05 24.44
CA ARG A 220 41.27 48.95 24.83
C ARG A 220 40.77 50.39 25.04
N THR A 221 40.78 50.79 26.31
CA THR A 221 41.28 52.07 26.89
C THR A 221 41.10 53.43 26.17
N VAL A 222 40.46 54.34 26.92
CA VAL A 222 40.96 55.68 27.39
C VAL A 222 40.45 56.97 26.70
N ARG A 223 39.82 57.79 27.57
CA ARG A 223 39.81 59.28 27.73
C ARG A 223 38.72 60.17 27.12
N GLY A 224 38.20 61.03 28.00
CA GLY A 224 37.57 62.33 27.76
C GLY A 224 36.06 62.25 27.61
N GLY A 225 35.20 62.82 28.43
CA GLY A 225 35.31 64.03 29.23
C GLY A 225 34.19 64.99 28.81
N LEU A 226 33.48 65.54 29.80
CA LEU A 226 32.48 66.63 29.74
C LEU A 226 31.08 66.20 29.25
N ALA A 227 30.06 66.04 30.09
CA ALA A 227 29.36 66.99 30.98
C ALA A 227 28.30 67.86 30.27
N ARG A 228 27.08 67.78 30.83
CA ARG A 228 25.91 68.68 30.73
C ARG A 228 25.17 68.64 29.39
N ALA A 229 23.87 68.91 29.28
CA ALA A 229 22.66 69.13 30.09
C ALA A 229 21.57 69.32 28.99
N ALA A 230 20.28 69.14 29.12
CA ALA A 230 19.28 68.99 30.17
C ALA A 230 18.12 68.23 29.51
#